data_AF-A0A9E0F3D3-F1
#
_entry.id   AF-A0A9E0F3D3-F1
#
_cell.length_a   1.000
_cell.length_b   1.000
_cell.length_c   1.000
_cell.angle_alpha   90.00
_cell.angle_beta   90.00
_cell.angle_gamma   90.00
#
_symmetry.space_group_name_H-M   'P 1'
#
loop_
_entity.id
_entity.type
_entity.pdbx_description
1 polymer ?
#
loop_
_entity_poly.entity_id
_entity_poly.type
_entity_poly.pdbx_seq_one_letter_code
_entity_poly.pdbx_strand_id
1 'polypeptide(L)' 'HEKIYRLIQYKFAEYLNLLYIIDVSEDEIKKLDGSDLVILAEQVAFLILKREWQKVWFRNKYKLL' A
#
# COMPACT_ATOMS: atom_id res chain seq x y z
N HIS A 1 6.52 3.78 7.46
CA HIS A 1 5.43 2.90 7.92
C HIS A 1 4.61 3.53 9.07
N GLU A 2 5.15 4.40 9.94
CA GLU A 2 4.40 5.03 11.04
C GLU A 2 3.06 5.69 10.65
N LYS A 3 2.99 6.39 9.51
CA LYS A 3 1.72 6.96 9.01
C LYS A 3 0.69 5.88 8.66
N ILE A 4 1.13 4.78 8.04
CA ILE A 4 0.27 3.64 7.71
C ILE A 4 -0.21 2.95 9.01
N TYR A 5 0.69 2.79 9.98
CA TYR A 5 0.34 2.27 11.30
C TYR A 5 -0.78 3.09 11.95
N ARG A 6 -0.65 4.43 11.98
CA ARG A 6 -1.70 5.31 12.51
C ARG A 6 -3.01 5.20 11.75
N LEU A 7 -2.96 5.05 10.42
CA LEU A 7 -4.17 4.86 9.62
C LEU A 7 -4.86 3.54 9.94
N ILE A 8 -4.10 2.43 10.02
CA ILE A 8 -4.65 1.12 10.38
C ILE A 8 -5.27 1.15 11.78
N GLN A 9 -4.55 1.71 12.76
CA GLN A 9 -4.94 1.67 14.16
C GLN A 9 -6.09 2.63 14.50
N TYR A 10 -6.07 3.86 13.98
CA TYR A 10 -6.97 4.92 14.42
C TYR A 10 -7.96 5.37 13.34
N LYS A 11 -7.73 5.03 12.08
CA LYS A 11 -8.47 5.58 10.93
C LYS A 11 -8.71 4.56 9.82
N PHE A 12 -9.25 3.40 10.17
CA PHE A 12 -9.33 2.25 9.27
C PHE A 12 -10.07 2.54 7.95
N ALA A 13 -11.11 3.37 7.95
CA ALA A 13 -11.79 3.78 6.73
C ALA A 13 -10.88 4.60 5.78
N GLU A 14 -10.07 5.52 6.33
CA GLU A 14 -9.08 6.28 5.54
C GLU A 14 -7.97 5.37 5.00
N TYR A 15 -7.58 4.37 5.79
CA TYR A 15 -6.66 3.32 5.35
C TYR A 15 -7.19 2.54 4.13
N LEU A 16 -8.43 2.04 4.19
CA LEU A 16 -9.05 1.33 3.06
C LEU A 16 -9.14 2.22 1.82
N ASN A 17 -9.60 3.47 1.99
CA ASN A 17 -9.68 4.43 0.90
C ASN A 17 -8.31 4.68 0.24
N LEU A 18 -7.24 4.77 1.04
CA LEU A 18 -5.88 4.93 0.53
C LEU A 18 -5.46 3.75 -0.37
N LEU A 19 -5.71 2.52 0.08
CA LEU A 19 -5.38 1.33 -0.71
C LEU A 19 -6.13 1.29 -2.04
N TYR A 20 -7.42 1.64 -2.04
CA TYR A 20 -8.22 1.70 -3.26
C TYR A 20 -7.70 2.76 -4.24
N ILE A 21 -7.38 3.97 -3.78
CA ILE A 21 -6.85 5.04 -4.64
C ILE A 21 -5.51 4.66 -5.27
N ILE A 22 -4.65 3.97 -4.51
CA ILE A 22 -3.31 3.57 -4.97
C ILE A 22 -3.36 2.33 -5.87
N ASP A 23 -4.49 1.63 -5.92
CA ASP A 23 -4.66 0.35 -6.60
C ASP A 23 -3.82 -0.77 -5.95
N VAL A 24 -3.77 -0.83 -4.61
CA VAL A 24 -3.12 -1.95 -3.90
C VAL A 24 -4.07 -3.15 -3.86
N SER A 25 -3.57 -4.35 -4.20
CA SER A 25 -4.40 -5.56 -4.24
C SER A 25 -4.87 -5.98 -2.84
N GLU A 26 -6.19 -6.09 -2.67
CA GLU A 26 -6.80 -6.58 -1.42
C GLU A 26 -6.37 -8.02 -1.10
N ASP A 27 -6.20 -8.86 -2.12
CA ASP A 27 -5.73 -10.24 -1.96
C ASP A 27 -4.27 -10.32 -1.49
N GLU A 28 -3.41 -9.37 -1.87
CA GLU A 28 -2.05 -9.27 -1.32
C GLU A 28 -2.09 -8.85 0.16
N ILE A 29 -2.98 -7.91 0.53
CA ILE A 29 -3.15 -7.45 1.91
C ILE A 29 -3.66 -8.58 2.81
N LYS A 30 -4.65 -9.36 2.37
CA LYS A 30 -5.23 -10.48 3.13
C LYS A 30 -4.25 -11.61 3.44
N LYS A 31 -3.12 -11.68 2.74
CA LYS A 31 -2.06 -12.68 2.98
C LYS A 31 -1.06 -12.27 4.05
N LEU A 32 -1.08 -11.00 4.47
CA LEU A 32 -0.17 -10.48 5.48
C LEU A 32 -0.62 -10.92 6.87
N ASP A 33 0.34 -11.15 7.77
CA ASP A 33 0.03 -11.39 9.17
C ASP A 33 -0.39 -10.09 9.85
N GLY A 34 -1.58 -10.08 10.47
CA GLY A 34 -2.13 -8.95 11.19
C GLY A 34 -1.89 -8.97 12.69
N SER A 35 -1.16 -9.96 13.22
CA SER A 35 -0.91 -10.11 14.65
C SER A 35 -0.06 -8.98 15.25
N ASP A 36 0.91 -8.47 14.49
CA ASP A 36 1.72 -7.30 14.83
C ASP A 36 1.44 -6.15 13.86
N LEU A 37 0.75 -5.12 14.35
CA LEU A 37 0.38 -3.96 13.56
C LEU A 37 1.57 -3.13 13.07
N VAL A 38 2.71 -3.15 13.77
CA VAL A 38 3.92 -2.42 13.34
C VAL A 38 4.51 -3.09 12.10
N ILE A 39 4.64 -4.41 12.14
CA ILE A 39 5.12 -5.22 11.01
C ILE A 39 4.13 -5.13 9.84
N LEU A 40 2.82 -5.25 10.11
CA LEU A 40 1.79 -5.09 9.09
C LEU A 40 1.91 -3.73 8.38
N ALA A 41 2.03 -2.65 9.15
CA ALA A 41 2.16 -1.30 8.59
C ALA A 41 3.43 -1.13 7.74
N GLU A 42 4.50 -1.82 8.07
CA GLU A 42 5.72 -1.86 7.26
C GLU A 42 5.50 -2.58 5.92
N GLN A 43 4.93 -3.78 5.96
CA GLN A 43 4.62 -4.57 4.78
C GLN A 43 3.66 -3.85 3.84
N VAL A 44 2.61 -3.22 4.38
CA VAL A 44 1.65 -2.45 3.59
C VAL A 44 2.29 -1.20 3.00
N ALA A 45 3.14 -0.49 3.76
CA ALA A 45 3.89 0.65 3.21
C ALA A 45 4.78 0.24 2.04
N PHE A 46 5.41 -0.93 2.11
CA PHE A 46 6.18 -1.49 0.99
C PHE A 46 5.30 -1.77 -0.23
N LEU A 47 4.14 -2.41 -0.07
CA LEU A 47 3.21 -2.68 -1.18
C LEU A 47 2.73 -1.40 -1.87
N ILE A 48 2.42 -0.36 -1.08
CA ILE A 48 2.07 0.98 -1.59
C ILE A 48 3.21 1.54 -2.45
N LEU A 49 4.44 1.56 -1.94
CA LEU A 49 5.59 2.08 -2.67
C LEU A 49 5.89 1.27 -3.92
N LYS A 50 5.76 -0.06 -3.85
CA LYS A 50 5.90 -0.97 -4.99
C LYS A 50 4.90 -0.63 -6.09
N ARG A 51 3.64 -0.34 -5.76
CA ARG A 51 2.62 0.06 -6.74
C ARG A 51 2.91 1.42 -7.37
N GLU A 52 3.29 2.43 -6.58
CA GLU A 52 3.66 3.74 -7.12
C GLU A 52 4.91 3.67 -8.00
N TRP A 53 5.89 2.86 -7.61
CA TRP A 53 7.07 2.60 -8.44
C TRP A 53 6.71 1.91 -9.75
N GLN A 54 5.82 0.92 -9.73
CA GLN A 54 5.31 0.30 -10.97
C GLN A 54 4.71 1.36 -11.90
N LYS A 55 3.89 2.30 -11.39
CA LYS A 55 3.31 3.38 -12.20
C LYS A 55 4.40 4.28 -12.82
N VAL A 56 5.42 4.65 -12.06
CA VAL A 56 6.58 5.43 -12.57
C VAL A 56 7.32 4.65 -13.64
N TRP A 57 7.60 3.37 -13.38
CA TRP A 57 8.31 2.51 -14.32
C TRP A 57 7.52 2.31 -15.62
N PHE A 58 6.21 2.06 -15.54
CA PHE A 58 5.35 1.97 -16.72
C PHE A 58 5.35 3.28 -17.51
N ARG A 59 5.22 4.43 -16.85
CA ARG A 59 5.33 5.74 -17.52
C ARG A 59 6.69 5.96 -18.16
N ASN A 60 7.79 5.48 -17.57
CA ASN A 60 9.12 5.63 -18.16
C ASN A 60 9.34 4.68 -19.34
N LYS A 61 8.86 3.43 -19.24
CA LYS A 61 9.03 2.39 -20.25
C LYS A 61 8.12 2.57 -21.47
N TYR A 62 6.90 3.05 -21.24
CA TYR A 62 5.88 3.26 -22.27
C TYR A 62 5.60 4.75 -22.49
N LYS A 63 6.52 5.63 -22.08
CA LYS A 63 6.57 7.02 -22.56
C LYS A 63 6.80 6.95 -24.07
N LEU A 64 5.69 6.93 -24.81
CA LEU A 64 5.47 7.22 -26.23
C LEU A 64 6.67 7.24 -27.20
N LEU A 65 6.51 6.49 -28.30
CA LEU A 65 6.84 6.94 -29.66
C LEU A 65 6.53 8.43 -29.88
#